data_AF-A0A956MH49-F1
#
_entry.id   AF-A0A956MH49-F1
#
_cell.length_a   1.000
_cell.length_b   1.000
_cell.length_c   1.000
_cell.angle_alpha   90.00
_cell.angle_beta   90.00
_cell.angle_gamma   90.00
#
_symmetry.space_group_name_H-M   'P 1'
#
loop_
_entity.id
_entity.type
_entity.pdbx_description
1 polymer ?
#
loop_
_entity_poly.entity_id
_entity_poly.type
_entity_poly.pdbx_seq_one_letter_code
_entity_poly.pdbx_strand_id
1 'polypeptide(L)'
;MMKTLPRLRGNEQGIAMAITLMIVLAVGALATGAALVGTNHSLINRFYDRHSTLEAAADAGLEQARALINANKAYYPSVGYTALETNAPVSDAVNGTIPGVTRTTWVGPSGVTSGQYGVFGTIISMVQDAGGGKVIRRAEVTQESFAKFAYFTDVEPSNISFGGGDAIFGPVHTNDYLKIYSSGASFYSHARTAKTVQGAQYGNFYQGYTEWSPAIPMPTTADLALLRNQAIAGNTRIVGNSNGFTGTATTRLEFLAIDINGDGDVTDSNEGFMRVYQAGNADYVSGWVANRQLHNSETCGMYAGGFANPFRSGLWLQANVPFSVVDDSLETSRRRCYLGGDPALNGGTFSPTIGAVPHGGAWQPWPGSIDPAVSAARPQDAAYLWPLSRQLNPNFKGVIFVDGKVGISGVVRGRITIAATDDINIVDDLTYATDPGLGTCNDIVGIFSGDDIRVSDNAINQPLEPVQSSDPHLTYDDTKDEFIHGVVLALDIFTVEDYASGSGSAEPCEATSWGRGCLYLTGGIIQNTRGAVGTSAGTGYLKRYSYDPCAASEPPPYFPTTGHFVRSQYYEIDPATFNVGSYYSMITPP
;
A
#
# COMPACT_ATOMS: atom_id res chain seq x y z
N MET A 1 85.01 86.16 -34.00
CA MET A 1 84.54 85.07 -34.88
C MET A 1 83.90 84.02 -33.98
N MET A 2 82.71 83.51 -34.34
CA MET A 2 81.84 82.57 -33.62
C MET A 2 81.07 83.09 -32.39
N LYS A 3 79.83 83.50 -32.65
CA LYS A 3 78.75 83.79 -31.68
C LYS A 3 78.00 82.48 -31.44
N THR A 4 78.18 81.85 -30.28
CA THR A 4 77.41 80.69 -29.82
C THR A 4 76.07 81.14 -29.21
N LEU A 5 74.99 80.45 -29.59
CA LEU A 5 73.60 80.67 -29.15
C LEU A 5 73.43 80.58 -27.62
N PRO A 6 72.61 81.43 -26.98
CA PRO A 6 72.13 81.18 -25.64
C PRO A 6 71.03 80.11 -25.69
N ARG A 7 71.32 78.90 -25.21
CA ARG A 7 70.26 77.94 -24.82
C ARG A 7 69.60 78.46 -23.54
N LEU A 8 68.36 78.92 -23.67
CA LEU A 8 67.44 79.12 -22.55
C LEU A 8 67.28 77.78 -21.81
N ARG A 9 67.96 77.61 -20.68
CA ARG A 9 67.60 76.60 -19.68
C ARG A 9 66.35 77.09 -18.97
N GLY A 10 65.18 76.63 -19.42
CA GLY A 10 63.95 76.71 -18.63
C GLY A 10 64.16 75.97 -17.31
N ASN A 11 63.87 76.63 -16.20
CA ASN A 11 63.98 76.05 -14.86
C ASN A 11 62.81 75.08 -14.63
N GLU A 12 62.94 73.83 -15.09
CA GLU A 12 61.94 72.76 -14.92
C GLU A 12 61.90 72.16 -13.49
N GLN A 13 62.64 72.74 -12.54
CA GLN A 13 62.78 72.19 -11.18
C GLN A 13 61.50 72.27 -10.33
N GLY A 14 60.54 73.13 -10.65
CA GLY A 14 59.25 73.23 -9.94
C GLY A 14 58.16 72.29 -10.46
N ILE A 15 58.12 72.01 -11.77
CA ILE A 15 57.07 71.19 -12.40
C ILE A 15 57.39 69.70 -12.24
N ALA A 16 58.67 69.31 -12.30
CA ALA A 16 59.09 67.92 -12.10
C ALA A 16 58.76 67.41 -10.69
N MET A 17 58.88 68.24 -9.65
CA MET A 17 58.52 67.87 -8.28
C MET A 17 56.99 67.70 -8.11
N ALA A 18 56.18 68.57 -8.72
CA ALA A 18 54.72 68.47 -8.65
C ALA A 18 54.19 67.23 -9.41
N ILE A 19 54.76 66.91 -10.58
CA ILE A 19 54.39 65.72 -11.36
C ILE A 19 54.83 64.44 -10.64
N THR A 20 56.03 64.40 -10.05
CA THR A 20 56.50 63.23 -9.29
C THR A 20 55.67 63.00 -8.03
N LEU A 21 55.30 64.06 -7.29
CA LEU A 21 54.36 63.96 -6.16
C LEU A 21 52.98 63.46 -6.60
N MET A 22 52.44 63.94 -7.72
CA MET A 22 51.18 63.42 -8.27
C MET A 22 51.28 61.95 -8.65
N ILE A 23 52.36 61.53 -9.30
CA ILE A 23 52.56 60.12 -9.69
C ILE A 23 52.71 59.24 -8.45
N VAL A 24 53.47 59.66 -7.44
CA VAL A 24 53.62 58.92 -6.17
C VAL A 24 52.29 58.82 -5.43
N LEU A 25 51.50 59.89 -5.39
CA LEU A 25 50.15 59.86 -4.80
C LEU A 25 49.20 58.97 -5.59
N ALA A 26 49.24 59.01 -6.92
CA ALA A 26 48.42 58.16 -7.78
C ALA A 26 48.79 56.67 -7.63
N VAL A 27 50.09 56.35 -7.61
CA VAL A 27 50.58 54.97 -7.39
C VAL A 27 50.27 54.52 -5.96
N GLY A 28 50.42 55.39 -4.96
CA GLY A 28 50.04 55.10 -3.57
C GLY A 28 48.54 54.84 -3.43
N ALA A 29 47.69 55.63 -4.08
CA ALA A 29 46.25 55.42 -4.10
C ALA A 29 45.85 54.12 -4.82
N LEU A 30 46.48 53.80 -5.96
CA LEU A 30 46.26 52.54 -6.68
C LEU A 30 46.73 51.33 -5.87
N ALA A 31 47.89 51.40 -5.22
CA ALA A 31 48.42 50.34 -4.37
C ALA A 31 47.51 50.09 -3.14
N THR A 32 47.01 51.15 -2.52
CA THR A 32 46.08 51.07 -1.38
C THR A 32 44.73 50.50 -1.81
N GLY A 33 44.21 50.93 -2.97
CA GLY A 33 42.98 50.40 -3.57
C GLY A 33 43.10 48.92 -3.91
N ALA A 34 44.23 48.49 -4.51
CA ALA A 34 44.50 47.09 -4.80
C ALA A 34 44.61 46.23 -3.53
N ALA A 35 45.25 46.76 -2.48
CA ALA A 35 45.35 46.07 -1.20
C ALA A 35 43.98 45.85 -0.54
N LEU A 36 43.10 46.87 -0.54
CA LEU A 36 41.74 46.78 0.00
C LEU A 36 40.86 45.80 -0.79
N VAL A 37 40.95 45.81 -2.12
CA VAL A 37 40.23 44.85 -2.96
C VAL A 37 40.75 43.43 -2.71
N GLY A 38 42.06 43.25 -2.58
CA GLY A 38 42.68 41.96 -2.28
C GLY A 38 42.30 41.39 -0.91
N THR A 39 42.27 42.22 0.14
CA THR A 39 41.84 41.78 1.48
C THR A 39 40.36 41.46 1.52
N ASN A 40 39.51 42.29 0.91
CA ASN A 40 38.07 42.01 0.81
C ASN A 40 37.81 40.73 0.04
N HIS A 41 38.47 40.51 -1.10
CA HIS A 41 38.32 39.28 -1.88
C HIS A 41 38.78 38.05 -1.09
N SER A 42 39.86 38.16 -0.30
CA SER A 42 40.32 37.07 0.56
C SER A 42 39.33 36.76 1.69
N LEU A 43 38.75 37.78 2.33
CA LEU A 43 37.74 37.61 3.38
C LEU A 43 36.45 37.00 2.83
N ILE A 44 35.99 37.49 1.67
CA ILE A 44 34.80 36.99 0.98
C ILE A 44 34.98 35.52 0.59
N ASN A 45 36.13 35.17 -0.02
CA ASN A 45 36.41 33.78 -0.38
C ASN A 45 36.43 32.87 0.85
N ARG A 46 37.13 33.28 1.93
CA ARG A 46 37.15 32.49 3.17
C ARG A 46 35.77 32.31 3.78
N PHE A 47 34.93 33.34 3.71
CA PHE A 47 33.54 33.27 4.17
C PHE A 47 32.75 32.26 3.32
N TYR A 48 32.82 32.34 1.99
CA TYR A 48 32.12 31.39 1.10
C TYR A 48 32.62 29.96 1.25
N ASP A 49 33.93 29.75 1.31
CA ASP A 49 34.54 28.43 1.52
C ASP A 49 34.08 27.84 2.86
N ARG A 50 34.09 28.66 3.92
CA ARG A 50 33.62 28.25 5.24
C ARG A 50 32.13 27.95 5.23
N HIS A 51 31.32 28.80 4.62
CA HIS A 51 29.87 28.62 4.52
C HIS A 51 29.54 27.33 3.79
N SER A 52 30.14 27.09 2.61
CA SER A 52 29.96 25.85 1.84
C SER A 52 30.34 24.60 2.65
N THR A 53 31.37 24.69 3.51
CA THR A 53 31.72 23.60 4.43
C THR A 53 30.62 23.31 5.45
N LEU A 54 29.98 24.35 6.00
CA LEU A 54 28.87 24.20 6.96
C LEU A 54 27.63 23.61 6.29
N GLU A 55 27.34 24.00 5.05
CA GLU A 55 26.23 23.44 4.26
C GLU A 55 26.45 21.95 4.00
N ALA A 56 27.62 21.57 3.47
CA ALA A 56 27.95 20.18 3.23
C ALA A 56 27.91 19.32 4.51
N ALA A 57 28.38 19.87 5.63
CA ALA A 57 28.32 19.20 6.93
C ALA A 57 26.88 19.01 7.43
N ALA A 58 26.00 19.98 7.14
CA ALA A 58 24.60 19.91 7.54
C ALA A 58 23.85 18.87 6.71
N ASP A 59 24.06 18.85 5.39
CA ASP A 59 23.50 17.85 4.47
C ASP A 59 23.98 16.43 4.79
N ALA A 60 25.27 16.28 5.07
CA ALA A 60 25.82 15.01 5.54
C ALA A 60 25.18 14.55 6.86
N GLY A 61 24.86 15.49 7.76
CA GLY A 61 24.15 15.20 9.01
C GLY A 61 22.74 14.68 8.81
N LEU A 62 22.01 15.21 7.83
CA LEU A 62 20.67 14.72 7.47
C LEU A 62 20.73 13.24 7.04
N GLU A 63 21.70 12.90 6.19
CA GLU A 63 21.85 11.53 5.68
C GLU A 63 22.39 10.56 6.71
N GLN A 64 23.33 11.00 7.55
CA GLN A 64 23.83 10.19 8.65
C GLN A 64 22.70 9.89 9.64
N ALA A 65 21.87 10.88 9.99
CA ALA A 65 20.71 10.67 10.85
C ALA A 65 19.69 9.71 10.24
N ARG A 66 19.37 9.85 8.94
CA ARG A 66 18.47 8.93 8.25
C ARG A 66 19.02 7.50 8.23
N ALA A 67 20.32 7.34 7.98
CA ALA A 67 20.97 6.04 8.03
C ALA A 67 20.92 5.43 9.45
N LEU A 68 21.12 6.24 10.49
CA LEU A 68 21.05 5.79 11.89
C LEU A 68 19.65 5.30 12.28
N ILE A 69 18.59 6.05 11.97
CA ILE A 69 17.21 5.63 12.29
C ILE A 69 16.78 4.40 11.49
N ASN A 70 17.31 4.21 10.28
CA ASN A 70 17.07 3.00 9.48
C ASN A 70 17.85 1.79 10.00
N ALA A 71 19.04 2.01 10.55
CA ALA A 71 19.85 0.95 11.16
C ALA A 71 19.28 0.50 12.52
N ASN A 72 18.71 1.42 13.30
CA ASN A 72 18.07 1.11 14.57
C ASN A 72 16.84 2.00 14.81
N LYS A 73 15.67 1.37 14.74
CA LYS A 73 14.35 2.01 14.91
C LYS A 73 14.18 2.68 16.28
N ALA A 74 14.92 2.27 17.31
CA ALA A 74 14.84 2.86 18.66
C ALA A 74 15.30 4.32 18.72
N TYR A 75 16.05 4.79 17.72
CA TYR A 75 16.45 6.20 17.63
C TYR A 75 15.34 7.13 17.13
N TYR A 76 14.24 6.59 16.61
CA TYR A 76 13.10 7.38 16.17
C TYR A 76 11.99 7.35 17.23
N PRO A 77 11.64 8.48 17.87
CA PRO A 77 10.61 8.52 18.90
C PRO A 77 9.20 8.45 18.28
N SER A 78 8.25 7.84 18.98
CA SER A 78 6.84 7.80 18.54
C SER A 78 6.09 9.11 18.75
N VAL A 79 6.56 9.97 19.66
CA VAL A 79 5.98 11.29 20.00
C VAL A 79 7.10 12.30 20.24
N GLY A 80 6.89 13.55 19.81
CA GLY A 80 7.83 14.64 20.05
C GLY A 80 9.08 14.55 19.16
N TYR A 81 10.25 14.84 19.72
CA TYR A 81 11.53 14.75 19.01
C TYR A 81 12.65 14.35 19.97
N THR A 82 13.74 13.81 19.42
CA THR A 82 14.96 13.45 20.15
C THR A 82 16.19 13.99 19.43
N ALA A 83 17.25 14.26 20.19
CA ALA A 83 18.57 14.61 19.64
C ALA A 83 19.37 13.33 19.41
N LEU A 84 19.84 13.10 18.18
CA LEU A 84 20.71 11.98 17.83
C LEU A 84 22.17 12.28 18.20
N GLU A 85 22.56 13.55 18.08
CA GLU A 85 23.85 14.07 18.48
C GLU A 85 23.69 15.52 18.96
N THR A 86 24.55 15.97 19.86
CA THR A 86 24.52 17.34 20.39
C THR A 86 25.92 17.91 20.48
N ASN A 87 26.16 19.02 19.78
CA ASN A 87 27.46 19.68 19.64
C ASN A 87 28.61 18.71 19.29
N ALA A 88 28.32 17.71 18.47
CA ALA A 88 29.30 16.71 18.06
C ALA A 88 30.32 17.32 17.09
N PRO A 89 31.61 16.96 17.18
CA PRO A 89 32.61 17.40 16.23
C PRO A 89 32.33 16.82 14.84
N VAL A 90 32.45 17.65 13.80
CA VAL A 90 32.30 17.19 12.40
C VAL A 90 33.63 16.71 11.85
N SER A 91 33.64 15.56 11.19
CA SER A 91 34.82 15.01 10.54
C SER A 91 34.82 15.29 9.03
N ASP A 92 36.00 15.47 8.46
CA ASP A 92 36.22 15.55 7.02
C ASP A 92 36.24 14.16 6.36
N ALA A 93 36.44 14.12 5.04
CA ALA A 93 36.46 12.88 4.25
C ALA A 93 37.61 11.91 4.60
N VAL A 94 38.63 12.35 5.37
CA VAL A 94 39.76 11.53 5.81
C VAL A 94 39.73 11.28 7.34
N ASN A 95 38.57 11.46 7.97
CA ASN A 95 38.34 11.31 9.41
C ASN A 95 39.09 12.32 10.31
N GLY A 96 39.56 13.44 9.75
CA GLY A 96 40.08 14.57 10.51
C GLY A 96 38.95 15.45 11.05
N THR A 97 39.01 15.88 12.30
CA THR A 97 38.01 16.82 12.85
C THR A 97 38.17 18.19 12.21
N ILE A 98 37.09 18.72 11.64
CA ILE A 98 37.04 20.08 11.10
C ILE A 98 37.11 21.06 12.27
N PRO A 99 38.18 21.88 12.38
CA PRO A 99 38.38 22.70 13.56
C PRO A 99 37.24 23.71 13.78
N GLY A 100 36.73 23.71 15.01
CA GLY A 100 35.71 24.64 15.45
C GLY A 100 34.36 24.50 14.75
N VAL A 101 34.06 23.37 14.10
CA VAL A 101 32.74 23.06 13.55
C VAL A 101 32.08 21.97 14.39
N THR A 102 30.85 22.23 14.82
CA THR A 102 30.04 21.26 15.58
C THR A 102 28.67 21.09 14.94
N ARG A 103 28.08 19.92 15.11
CA ARG A 103 26.76 19.58 14.59
C ARG A 103 25.85 19.05 15.69
N THR A 104 24.58 19.41 15.59
CA THR A 104 23.50 18.87 16.41
C THR A 104 22.40 18.43 15.46
N THR A 105 21.92 17.21 15.64
CA THR A 105 20.89 16.64 14.77
C THR A 105 19.73 16.13 15.59
N TRP A 106 18.51 16.47 15.16
CA TRP A 106 17.27 16.04 15.79
C TRP A 106 16.40 15.26 14.82
N VAL A 107 15.61 14.35 15.36
CA VAL A 107 14.60 13.59 14.59
C VAL A 107 13.31 13.46 15.38
N GLY A 108 12.18 13.49 14.68
CA GLY A 108 10.87 13.19 15.26
C GLY A 108 9.76 13.07 14.21
N PRO A 109 8.57 12.61 14.59
CA PRO A 109 7.36 12.69 13.78
C PRO A 109 7.04 14.12 13.32
N SER A 110 6.41 14.22 12.16
CA SER A 110 5.87 15.46 11.60
C SER A 110 4.62 15.19 10.75
N GLY A 111 3.81 16.21 10.49
CA GLY A 111 2.56 16.07 9.73
C GLY A 111 1.45 15.38 10.51
N VAL A 112 0.51 14.76 9.80
CA VAL A 112 -0.57 13.97 10.42
C VAL A 112 0.04 12.69 10.99
N THR A 113 0.24 12.67 12.31
CA THR A 113 0.86 11.55 13.03
C THR A 113 -0.07 10.36 13.25
N SER A 114 -1.33 10.45 12.81
CA SER A 114 -2.27 9.33 12.93
C SER A 114 -1.81 8.09 12.18
N GLY A 115 -0.98 8.25 11.12
CA GLY A 115 -0.56 7.15 10.26
C GLY A 115 -1.54 6.86 9.11
N GLN A 116 -2.62 7.64 9.00
CA GLN A 116 -3.65 7.43 7.98
C GLN A 116 -3.07 7.41 6.56
N TYR A 117 -2.10 8.26 6.25
CA TYR A 117 -1.51 8.36 4.92
C TYR A 117 -0.02 7.97 4.92
N GLY A 118 0.37 7.11 5.86
CA GLY A 118 1.76 6.76 6.13
C GLY A 118 2.36 7.51 7.32
N VAL A 119 3.60 7.17 7.65
CA VAL A 119 4.33 7.74 8.78
C VAL A 119 5.39 8.71 8.26
N PHE A 120 5.26 9.97 8.65
CA PHE A 120 6.16 11.05 8.25
C PHE A 120 7.02 11.52 9.43
N GLY A 121 8.27 11.85 9.13
CA GLY A 121 9.23 12.38 10.08
C GLY A 121 9.98 13.57 9.52
N THR A 122 10.58 14.31 10.42
CA THR A 122 11.48 15.42 10.10
C THR A 122 12.82 15.15 10.76
N ILE A 123 13.90 15.39 10.02
CA ILE A 123 15.28 15.43 10.50
C ILE A 123 15.76 16.88 10.36
N ILE A 124 16.35 17.43 11.42
CA ILE A 124 16.94 18.77 11.41
C ILE A 124 18.42 18.65 11.76
N SER A 125 19.29 19.15 10.90
CA SER A 125 20.73 19.19 11.09
C SER A 125 21.18 20.65 11.22
N MET A 126 21.65 21.03 12.40
CA MET A 126 22.23 22.33 12.67
C MET A 126 23.74 22.19 12.77
N VAL A 127 24.46 22.91 11.93
CA VAL A 127 25.92 23.03 12.00
C VAL A 127 26.26 24.46 12.39
N GLN A 128 27.21 24.58 13.32
CA GLN A 128 27.66 25.85 13.84
C GLN A 128 29.18 25.88 13.99
N ASP A 129 29.77 27.03 13.69
CA ASP A 129 31.20 27.23 13.83
C ASP A 129 31.57 28.15 15.01
N ALA A 130 32.86 28.11 15.39
CA ALA A 130 33.41 28.92 16.46
C ALA A 130 33.34 30.43 16.18
N GLY A 131 33.17 30.83 14.90
CA GLY A 131 32.99 32.22 14.48
C GLY A 131 31.54 32.71 14.59
N GLY A 132 30.60 31.84 14.99
CA GLY A 132 29.18 32.15 15.10
C GLY A 132 28.38 31.92 13.82
N GLY A 133 29.01 31.43 12.75
CA GLY A 133 28.31 31.00 11.53
C GLY A 133 27.43 29.79 11.84
N LYS A 134 26.17 29.84 11.37
CA LYS A 134 25.18 28.78 11.59
C LYS A 134 24.49 28.45 10.28
N VAL A 135 24.34 27.15 10.02
CA VAL A 135 23.56 26.61 8.90
C VAL A 135 22.61 25.56 9.46
N ILE A 136 21.35 25.63 9.05
CA ILE A 136 20.32 24.68 9.47
C ILE A 136 19.65 24.11 8.23
N ARG A 137 19.65 22.78 8.13
CA ARG A 137 19.00 22.03 7.06
C ARG A 137 17.94 21.12 7.63
N ARG A 138 16.86 20.94 6.88
CA ARG A 138 15.75 20.06 7.21
C ARG A 138 15.51 19.10 6.07
N ALA A 139 15.38 17.82 6.41
CA ALA A 139 14.85 16.79 5.53
C ALA A 139 13.53 16.27 6.12
N GLU A 140 12.49 16.23 5.32
CA GLU A 140 11.35 15.36 5.57
C GLU A 140 11.69 13.94 5.12
N VAL A 141 11.27 12.98 5.92
CA VAL A 141 11.43 11.56 5.66
C VAL A 141 10.09 10.86 5.80
N THR A 142 9.86 9.84 4.98
CA THR A 142 8.63 9.05 5.01
C THR A 142 9.00 7.59 5.22
N GLN A 143 8.28 6.89 6.08
CA GLN A 143 8.43 5.44 6.17
C GLN A 143 7.75 4.79 4.97
N GLU A 144 8.47 3.90 4.32
CA GLU A 144 7.95 3.13 3.20
C GLU A 144 6.86 2.17 3.67
N SER A 145 5.67 2.28 3.09
CA SER A 145 4.57 1.32 3.28
C SER A 145 4.91 -0.05 2.67
N PHE A 146 4.42 -1.13 3.26
CA PHE A 146 4.44 -2.45 2.61
C PHE A 146 3.66 -2.46 1.30
N ALA A 147 2.67 -1.58 1.15
CA ALA A 147 1.83 -1.48 -0.04
C ALA A 147 2.60 -1.13 -1.32
N LYS A 148 3.83 -0.60 -1.22
CA LYS A 148 4.66 -0.31 -2.40
C LYS A 148 5.12 -1.56 -3.17
N PHE A 149 5.07 -2.73 -2.55
CA PHE A 149 5.59 -3.96 -3.15
C PHE A 149 4.52 -4.60 -4.02
N ALA A 150 4.87 -4.93 -5.27
CA ALA A 150 4.08 -5.88 -6.05
C ALA A 150 4.20 -7.29 -5.46
N TYR A 151 5.37 -7.62 -4.92
CA TYR A 151 5.61 -8.89 -4.26
C TYR A 151 6.60 -8.74 -3.11
N PHE A 152 6.18 -9.21 -1.94
CA PHE A 152 6.98 -9.35 -0.74
C PHE A 152 6.78 -10.73 -0.12
N THR A 153 7.86 -11.37 0.32
CA THR A 153 7.74 -12.55 1.19
C THR A 153 8.85 -12.63 2.23
N ASP A 154 8.56 -13.21 3.39
CA ASP A 154 9.59 -13.52 4.39
C ASP A 154 10.29 -14.86 4.09
N VAL A 155 9.51 -15.89 3.74
CA VAL A 155 9.94 -17.27 3.52
C VAL A 155 9.50 -17.79 2.15
N GLU A 156 10.43 -18.37 1.39
CA GLU A 156 10.18 -18.98 0.07
C GLU A 156 10.29 -20.51 0.16
N PRO A 157 9.17 -21.27 0.18
CA PRO A 157 9.17 -22.73 0.30
C PRO A 157 9.92 -23.43 -0.82
N SER A 158 10.68 -24.49 -0.53
CA SER A 158 11.60 -25.14 -1.48
C SER A 158 10.97 -25.60 -2.79
N ASN A 159 9.68 -25.91 -2.80
CA ASN A 159 8.92 -26.44 -3.93
C ASN A 159 8.22 -25.38 -4.81
N ILE A 160 8.35 -24.09 -4.48
CA ILE A 160 7.72 -22.99 -5.22
C ILE A 160 8.81 -22.02 -5.69
N SER A 161 8.73 -21.59 -6.94
CA SER A 161 9.63 -20.61 -7.56
C SER A 161 8.87 -19.82 -8.63
N PHE A 162 9.39 -18.66 -9.01
CA PHE A 162 8.88 -17.92 -10.16
C PHE A 162 9.12 -18.71 -11.45
N GLY A 163 8.16 -18.73 -12.36
CA GLY A 163 8.26 -19.55 -13.57
C GLY A 163 7.08 -19.37 -14.52
N GLY A 164 7.00 -20.20 -15.54
CA GLY A 164 5.89 -20.16 -16.51
C GLY A 164 5.74 -18.83 -17.28
N GLY A 165 6.78 -18.00 -17.33
CA GLY A 165 6.68 -16.66 -17.91
C GLY A 165 6.08 -15.60 -16.98
N ASP A 166 6.08 -15.84 -15.66
CA ASP A 166 5.69 -14.86 -14.64
C ASP A 166 6.27 -13.47 -14.96
N ALA A 167 5.43 -12.43 -14.95
CA ALA A 167 5.83 -11.05 -15.21
C ALA A 167 5.41 -10.14 -14.04
N ILE A 168 6.37 -9.47 -13.41
CA ILE A 168 6.16 -8.64 -12.23
C ILE A 168 6.55 -7.19 -12.53
N PHE A 169 5.56 -6.29 -12.47
CA PHE A 169 5.72 -4.90 -12.88
C PHE A 169 6.14 -3.94 -11.77
N GLY A 170 5.90 -4.27 -10.50
CA GLY A 170 6.30 -3.44 -9.35
C GLY A 170 7.47 -4.00 -8.54
N PRO A 171 7.89 -3.28 -7.49
CA PRO A 171 9.02 -3.66 -6.64
C PRO A 171 8.86 -5.07 -6.05
N VAL A 172 9.95 -5.84 -6.05
CA VAL A 172 10.01 -7.20 -5.49
C VAL A 172 11.03 -7.24 -4.37
N HIS A 173 10.65 -7.83 -3.24
CA HIS A 173 11.58 -8.15 -2.16
C HIS A 173 11.27 -9.53 -1.56
N THR A 174 12.30 -10.29 -1.22
CA THR A 174 12.15 -11.48 -0.38
C THR A 174 13.22 -11.48 0.70
N ASN A 175 12.87 -11.82 1.94
CA ASN A 175 13.88 -12.07 2.99
C ASN A 175 14.57 -13.44 2.83
N ASP A 176 14.11 -14.25 1.87
CA ASP A 176 14.67 -15.55 1.51
C ASP A 176 15.29 -15.51 0.11
N TYR A 177 15.68 -16.68 -0.43
CA TYR A 177 16.19 -16.80 -1.79
C TYR A 177 15.14 -16.41 -2.83
N LEU A 178 15.49 -15.53 -3.77
CA LEU A 178 14.66 -15.29 -4.95
C LEU A 178 14.90 -16.43 -5.95
N LYS A 179 13.95 -17.34 -6.11
CA LYS A 179 14.11 -18.55 -6.94
C LYS A 179 13.34 -18.48 -8.25
N ILE A 180 13.98 -18.88 -9.34
CA ILE A 180 13.43 -18.83 -10.69
C ILE A 180 13.63 -20.19 -11.37
N TYR A 181 12.53 -20.78 -11.87
CA TYR A 181 12.55 -22.00 -12.67
C TYR A 181 13.08 -21.76 -14.08
N SER A 182 13.54 -22.83 -14.73
CA SER A 182 14.06 -22.79 -16.10
C SER A 182 13.05 -22.33 -17.16
N SER A 183 11.76 -22.36 -16.83
CA SER A 183 10.67 -21.78 -17.64
C SER A 183 10.72 -20.25 -17.74
N GLY A 184 11.51 -19.60 -16.89
CA GLY A 184 11.76 -18.16 -16.93
C GLY A 184 10.71 -17.28 -16.23
N ALA A 185 11.16 -16.08 -15.83
CA ALA A 185 10.35 -15.01 -15.23
C ALA A 185 10.95 -13.63 -15.55
N SER A 186 10.12 -12.59 -15.56
CA SER A 186 10.51 -11.21 -15.90
C SER A 186 10.17 -10.24 -14.78
N PHE A 187 11.14 -9.41 -14.38
CA PHE A 187 11.03 -8.40 -13.33
C PHE A 187 11.31 -7.02 -13.93
N TYR A 188 10.27 -6.19 -14.03
CA TYR A 188 10.34 -4.87 -14.69
C TYR A 188 10.80 -3.75 -13.75
N SER A 189 10.63 -3.96 -12.44
CA SER A 189 11.17 -3.10 -11.38
C SER A 189 12.34 -3.76 -10.66
N HIS A 190 13.05 -3.00 -9.83
CA HIS A 190 14.19 -3.52 -9.09
C HIS A 190 13.81 -4.66 -8.14
N ALA A 191 14.48 -5.80 -8.27
CA ALA A 191 14.26 -6.98 -7.43
C ALA A 191 15.32 -7.08 -6.31
N ARG A 192 14.90 -7.40 -5.09
CA ARG A 192 15.80 -7.52 -3.94
C ARG A 192 15.60 -8.84 -3.22
N THR A 193 16.68 -9.37 -2.68
CA THR A 193 16.65 -10.53 -1.78
C THR A 193 17.62 -10.30 -0.63
N ALA A 194 17.25 -10.72 0.57
CA ALA A 194 18.16 -10.75 1.72
C ALA A 194 19.16 -11.91 1.66
N LYS A 195 19.00 -12.83 0.72
CA LYS A 195 19.93 -13.91 0.39
C LYS A 195 20.44 -13.73 -1.04
N THR A 196 20.39 -14.78 -1.85
CA THR A 196 20.86 -14.78 -3.24
C THR A 196 19.73 -15.12 -4.22
N VAL A 197 19.94 -14.80 -5.49
CA VAL A 197 19.06 -15.16 -6.60
C VAL A 197 19.45 -16.54 -7.12
N GLN A 198 18.54 -17.52 -7.03
CA GLN A 198 18.73 -18.87 -7.57
C GLN A 198 18.08 -18.97 -8.94
N GLY A 199 18.83 -19.42 -9.94
CA GLY A 199 18.34 -19.48 -11.32
C GLY A 199 18.34 -18.12 -12.03
N ALA A 200 19.23 -17.20 -11.64
CA ALA A 200 19.34 -15.86 -12.23
C ALA A 200 19.45 -15.87 -13.77
N GLN A 201 20.08 -16.89 -14.37
CA GLN A 201 20.15 -17.05 -15.82
C GLN A 201 18.78 -17.27 -16.51
N TYR A 202 17.74 -17.59 -15.75
CA TYR A 202 16.37 -17.75 -16.23
C TYR A 202 15.51 -16.49 -15.99
N GLY A 203 16.05 -15.49 -15.28
CA GLY A 203 15.36 -14.24 -14.95
C GLY A 203 15.73 -13.10 -15.90
N ASN A 204 14.73 -12.35 -16.36
CA ASN A 204 14.93 -11.06 -17.03
C ASN A 204 14.78 -9.91 -16.02
N PHE A 205 15.87 -9.25 -15.65
CA PHE A 205 15.87 -8.15 -14.68
C PHE A 205 16.09 -6.80 -15.37
N TYR A 206 15.01 -6.08 -15.69
CA TYR A 206 15.11 -4.84 -16.47
C TYR A 206 15.75 -3.67 -15.70
N GLN A 207 15.60 -3.64 -14.37
CA GLN A 207 16.23 -2.65 -13.48
C GLN A 207 17.30 -3.29 -12.56
N GLY A 208 17.77 -4.48 -12.91
CA GLY A 208 18.72 -5.25 -12.11
C GLY A 208 18.14 -5.82 -10.80
N TYR A 209 18.99 -6.50 -10.05
CA TYR A 209 18.67 -7.06 -8.73
C TYR A 209 19.77 -6.78 -7.71
N THR A 210 19.41 -6.83 -6.42
CA THR A 210 20.36 -6.72 -5.30
C THR A 210 20.24 -7.92 -4.38
N GLU A 211 21.35 -8.61 -4.17
CA GLU A 211 21.50 -9.68 -3.17
C GLU A 211 21.98 -9.13 -1.82
N TRP A 212 21.78 -9.90 -0.75
CA TRP A 212 22.20 -9.54 0.62
C TRP A 212 21.64 -8.19 1.09
N SER A 213 20.45 -7.83 0.60
CA SER A 213 19.72 -6.67 1.11
C SER A 213 19.34 -6.89 2.57
N PRO A 214 19.24 -5.83 3.40
CA PRO A 214 18.72 -5.99 4.76
C PRO A 214 17.33 -6.64 4.74
N ALA A 215 17.13 -7.64 5.63
CA ALA A 215 15.82 -8.23 5.81
C ALA A 215 14.84 -7.18 6.35
N ILE A 216 13.61 -7.20 5.85
CA ILE A 216 12.54 -6.30 6.25
C ILE A 216 11.59 -7.11 7.15
N PRO A 217 11.56 -6.90 8.47
CA PRO A 217 10.70 -7.68 9.35
C PRO A 217 9.23 -7.54 8.97
N MET A 218 8.50 -8.65 8.92
CA MET A 218 7.05 -8.65 8.75
C MET A 218 6.36 -7.80 9.84
N PRO A 219 5.19 -7.20 9.54
CA PRO A 219 4.34 -6.60 10.55
C PRO A 219 3.96 -7.62 11.64
N THR A 220 3.47 -7.12 12.76
CA THR A 220 3.08 -7.94 13.90
C THR A 220 1.61 -7.75 14.25
N THR A 221 1.09 -8.58 15.14
CA THR A 221 -0.27 -8.40 15.68
C THR A 221 -0.45 -7.10 16.46
N ALA A 222 0.63 -6.40 16.85
CA ALA A 222 0.54 -5.05 17.41
C ALA A 222 0.02 -4.03 16.38
N ASP A 223 0.35 -4.21 15.10
CA ASP A 223 -0.13 -3.34 14.01
C ASP A 223 -1.64 -3.52 13.79
N LEU A 224 -2.16 -4.75 13.97
CA LEU A 224 -3.61 -5.02 13.97
C LEU A 224 -4.32 -4.31 15.13
N ALA A 225 -3.70 -4.23 16.31
CA ALA A 225 -4.30 -3.52 17.44
C ALA A 225 -4.46 -2.01 17.17
N LEU A 226 -3.55 -1.40 16.40
CA LEU A 226 -3.68 -0.01 15.96
C LEU A 226 -4.89 0.15 15.02
N LEU A 227 -5.07 -0.75 14.06
CA LEU A 227 -6.22 -0.77 13.15
C LEU A 227 -7.54 -0.96 13.89
N ARG A 228 -7.59 -1.86 14.88
CA ARG A 228 -8.76 -2.04 15.73
C ARG A 228 -9.20 -0.73 16.39
N ASN A 229 -8.26 0.04 16.93
CA ASN A 229 -8.56 1.32 17.56
C ASN A 229 -9.14 2.34 16.57
N GLN A 230 -8.62 2.39 15.33
CA GLN A 230 -9.16 3.26 14.28
C GLN A 230 -10.56 2.85 13.84
N ALA A 231 -10.84 1.55 13.74
CA ALA A 231 -12.15 1.02 13.41
C ALA A 231 -13.18 1.29 14.53
N ILE A 232 -12.79 1.19 15.81
CA ILE A 232 -13.65 1.60 16.93
C ILE A 232 -14.00 3.08 16.82
N ALA A 233 -13.00 3.94 16.60
CA ALA A 233 -13.23 5.37 16.43
C ALA A 233 -14.11 5.67 15.21
N GLY A 234 -14.01 4.88 14.15
CA GLY A 234 -14.78 5.01 12.90
C GLY A 234 -16.14 4.31 12.87
N ASN A 235 -16.56 3.65 13.95
CA ASN A 235 -17.76 2.80 14.02
C ASN A 235 -17.78 1.64 13.01
N THR A 236 -16.60 1.14 12.62
CA THR A 236 -16.41 0.08 11.62
C THR A 236 -15.65 -1.13 12.19
N ARG A 237 -15.76 -1.35 13.50
CA ARG A 237 -15.36 -2.59 14.17
C ARG A 237 -16.54 -3.57 14.18
N ILE A 238 -16.33 -4.76 13.65
CA ILE A 238 -17.27 -5.87 13.62
C ILE A 238 -16.80 -6.94 14.60
N VAL A 239 -17.71 -7.37 15.50
CA VAL A 239 -17.47 -8.50 16.39
C VAL A 239 -17.90 -9.77 15.68
N GLY A 240 -16.94 -10.59 15.25
CA GLY A 240 -17.15 -11.89 14.63
C GLY A 240 -16.75 -13.04 15.54
N ASN A 241 -16.33 -14.14 14.93
CA ASN A 241 -15.72 -15.30 15.57
C ASN A 241 -14.82 -16.03 14.55
N SER A 242 -14.11 -17.05 14.99
CA SER A 242 -13.22 -17.88 14.14
C SER A 242 -13.82 -19.24 13.78
N ASN A 243 -15.14 -19.37 13.79
CA ASN A 243 -15.80 -20.64 13.44
C ASN A 243 -15.83 -20.84 11.92
N GLY A 244 -15.84 -22.11 11.52
CA GLY A 244 -15.66 -22.55 10.13
C GLY A 244 -14.40 -23.38 10.01
N PHE A 245 -14.22 -24.03 8.86
CA PHE A 245 -12.94 -24.65 8.50
C PHE A 245 -12.16 -23.68 7.60
N THR A 246 -11.10 -24.17 6.95
CA THR A 246 -10.34 -23.42 5.95
C THR A 246 -11.28 -22.83 4.88
N GLY A 247 -11.03 -21.60 4.41
CA GLY A 247 -11.85 -20.97 3.36
C GLY A 247 -13.30 -20.58 3.73
N THR A 248 -13.82 -20.93 4.91
CA THR A 248 -15.20 -20.59 5.33
C THR A 248 -15.26 -19.64 6.52
N ALA A 249 -16.25 -18.76 6.58
CA ALA A 249 -16.40 -17.78 7.65
C ALA A 249 -17.86 -17.59 8.02
N THR A 250 -18.16 -17.36 9.30
CA THR A 250 -19.51 -17.01 9.79
C THR A 250 -19.86 -15.53 9.61
N THR A 251 -18.86 -14.67 9.36
CA THR A 251 -19.04 -13.24 9.09
C THR A 251 -18.66 -12.96 7.64
N ARG A 252 -19.50 -12.20 6.93
CA ARG A 252 -19.24 -11.73 5.56
C ARG A 252 -19.35 -10.22 5.48
N LEU A 253 -18.41 -9.60 4.78
CA LEU A 253 -18.50 -8.21 4.33
C LEU A 253 -18.80 -8.21 2.84
N GLU A 254 -19.86 -7.51 2.48
CA GLU A 254 -20.22 -7.26 1.09
C GLU A 254 -20.03 -5.77 0.80
N PHE A 255 -19.23 -5.45 -0.20
CA PHE A 255 -18.96 -4.09 -0.63
C PHE A 255 -19.86 -3.68 -1.79
N LEU A 256 -20.38 -2.46 -1.71
CA LEU A 256 -21.28 -1.90 -2.71
C LEU A 256 -20.88 -0.47 -3.06
N ALA A 257 -20.93 -0.17 -4.34
CA ALA A 257 -20.89 1.20 -4.85
C ALA A 257 -22.31 1.57 -5.31
N ILE A 258 -22.89 2.63 -4.76
CA ILE A 258 -24.30 2.99 -4.94
C ILE A 258 -24.40 4.45 -5.37
N ASP A 259 -25.01 4.67 -6.53
CA ASP A 259 -25.39 5.98 -7.03
C ASP A 259 -26.47 6.58 -6.11
N ILE A 260 -26.08 7.46 -5.19
CA ILE A 260 -27.03 8.09 -4.25
C ILE A 260 -27.50 9.46 -4.72
N ASN A 261 -26.82 10.06 -5.70
CA ASN A 261 -27.12 11.40 -6.20
C ASN A 261 -27.98 11.36 -7.49
N GLY A 262 -28.06 10.21 -8.16
CA GLY A 262 -28.83 9.94 -9.37
C GLY A 262 -28.19 10.43 -10.66
N ASP A 263 -26.87 10.61 -10.71
CA ASP A 263 -26.14 11.13 -11.89
C ASP A 263 -25.75 10.05 -12.92
N GLY A 264 -25.93 8.78 -12.57
CA GLY A 264 -25.71 7.63 -13.43
C GLY A 264 -24.32 7.00 -13.32
N ASP A 265 -23.49 7.39 -12.36
CA ASP A 265 -22.26 6.69 -12.02
C ASP A 265 -22.15 6.39 -10.51
N VAL A 266 -21.06 5.70 -10.12
CA VAL A 266 -20.80 5.32 -8.72
C VAL A 266 -19.42 5.82 -8.27
N THR A 267 -18.95 6.89 -8.91
CA THR A 267 -17.60 7.42 -8.81
C THR A 267 -17.51 8.65 -7.91
N ASP A 268 -18.53 8.95 -7.11
CA ASP A 268 -18.42 9.97 -6.08
C ASP A 268 -17.84 9.43 -4.77
N SER A 269 -17.26 10.34 -3.98
CA SER A 269 -16.58 9.96 -2.73
C SER A 269 -17.50 9.45 -1.62
N ASN A 270 -18.82 9.66 -1.74
CA ASN A 270 -19.85 9.27 -0.77
C ASN A 270 -20.66 8.04 -1.18
N GLU A 271 -20.27 7.35 -2.24
CA GLU A 271 -21.03 6.25 -2.84
C GLU A 271 -20.54 4.86 -2.46
N GLY A 272 -19.50 4.80 -1.61
CA GLY A 272 -19.00 3.55 -1.07
C GLY A 272 -19.70 3.13 0.21
N PHE A 273 -20.19 1.89 0.21
CA PHE A 273 -20.84 1.26 1.35
C PHE A 273 -20.32 -0.17 1.54
N MET A 274 -20.50 -0.69 2.75
CA MET A 274 -20.46 -2.12 3.01
C MET A 274 -21.74 -2.57 3.72
N ARG A 275 -22.04 -3.86 3.62
CA ARG A 275 -23.00 -4.56 4.48
C ARG A 275 -22.29 -5.68 5.21
N VAL A 276 -22.77 -5.98 6.42
CA VAL A 276 -22.20 -7.01 7.29
C VAL A 276 -23.22 -8.10 7.52
N TYR A 277 -22.94 -9.33 7.08
CA TYR A 277 -23.81 -10.49 7.29
C TYR A 277 -23.19 -11.46 8.30
N GLN A 278 -24.03 -12.01 9.18
CA GLN A 278 -23.59 -13.02 10.14
C GLN A 278 -24.62 -14.16 10.26
N ALA A 279 -24.14 -15.40 10.21
CA ALA A 279 -24.93 -16.61 10.42
C ALA A 279 -24.16 -17.66 11.22
N GLY A 280 -24.85 -18.63 11.81
CA GLY A 280 -24.23 -19.68 12.62
C GLY A 280 -23.46 -20.74 11.83
N ASN A 281 -23.71 -20.86 10.53
CA ASN A 281 -23.10 -21.84 9.64
C ASN A 281 -22.13 -21.12 8.67
N ALA A 282 -20.84 -21.46 8.73
CA ALA A 282 -19.81 -20.84 7.90
C ALA A 282 -19.91 -21.25 6.42
N ASP A 283 -20.30 -22.49 6.15
CA ASP A 283 -20.44 -23.05 4.80
C ASP A 283 -21.49 -22.28 4.01
N TYR A 284 -22.64 -22.02 4.63
CA TYR A 284 -23.72 -21.23 4.05
C TYR A 284 -23.26 -19.80 3.72
N VAL A 285 -22.57 -19.14 4.65
CA VAL A 285 -22.09 -17.76 4.46
C VAL A 285 -21.08 -17.67 3.32
N SER A 286 -20.16 -18.64 3.25
CA SER A 286 -19.08 -18.68 2.25
C SER A 286 -19.48 -19.38 0.94
N GLY A 287 -20.72 -19.83 0.78
CA GLY A 287 -21.17 -20.52 -0.43
C GLY A 287 -20.50 -21.88 -0.67
N TRP A 288 -19.98 -22.50 0.38
CA TRP A 288 -19.32 -23.81 0.30
C TRP A 288 -20.35 -24.93 0.14
N VAL A 289 -19.99 -25.95 -0.64
CA VAL A 289 -20.87 -27.08 -0.94
C VAL A 289 -20.19 -28.40 -0.58
N ALA A 290 -20.74 -29.08 0.43
CA ALA A 290 -20.23 -30.34 0.92
C ALA A 290 -20.23 -31.44 -0.15
N ASN A 291 -19.10 -32.16 -0.26
CA ASN A 291 -18.91 -33.27 -1.20
C ASN A 291 -19.21 -32.90 -2.66
N ARG A 292 -19.20 -31.60 -3.01
CA ARG A 292 -19.59 -31.08 -4.33
C ARG A 292 -21.00 -31.51 -4.76
N GLN A 293 -21.89 -31.80 -3.79
CA GLN A 293 -23.27 -32.21 -4.02
C GLN A 293 -24.22 -31.01 -4.04
N LEU A 294 -24.38 -30.40 -5.22
CA LEU A 294 -25.16 -29.18 -5.39
C LEU A 294 -26.66 -29.36 -5.10
N HIS A 295 -27.20 -30.59 -5.18
CA HIS A 295 -28.59 -30.87 -4.84
C HIS A 295 -28.92 -30.67 -3.35
N ASN A 296 -27.94 -30.71 -2.44
CA ASN A 296 -28.15 -30.39 -1.02
C ASN A 296 -27.82 -28.92 -0.70
N SER A 297 -27.41 -28.14 -1.69
CA SER A 297 -26.97 -26.76 -1.49
C SER A 297 -28.15 -25.82 -1.24
N GLU A 298 -28.00 -24.95 -0.25
CA GLU A 298 -28.92 -23.84 0.03
C GLU A 298 -28.58 -22.58 -0.78
N THR A 299 -27.36 -22.51 -1.28
CA THR A 299 -26.76 -21.35 -1.94
C THR A 299 -26.72 -21.47 -3.45
N CYS A 300 -26.80 -22.69 -3.97
CA CYS A 300 -26.71 -23.00 -5.39
C CYS A 300 -28.01 -23.58 -5.92
N GLY A 301 -28.33 -23.26 -7.17
CA GLY A 301 -29.60 -23.66 -7.77
C GLY A 301 -29.79 -23.09 -9.16
N MET A 302 -31.04 -22.82 -9.54
CA MET A 302 -31.36 -22.24 -10.84
C MET A 302 -32.50 -21.21 -10.80
N TYR A 303 -32.57 -20.37 -11.83
CA TYR A 303 -33.71 -19.50 -12.09
C TYR A 303 -34.85 -20.20 -12.84
N ALA A 304 -36.00 -20.34 -12.18
CA ALA A 304 -37.27 -20.82 -12.73
C ALA A 304 -38.20 -19.65 -13.11
N GLY A 305 -38.78 -19.69 -14.31
CA GLY A 305 -39.75 -18.68 -14.76
C GLY A 305 -41.15 -18.88 -14.16
N GLY A 306 -41.94 -17.81 -14.06
CA GLY A 306 -43.38 -17.87 -13.72
C GLY A 306 -43.74 -17.77 -12.23
N PHE A 307 -42.79 -17.41 -11.36
CA PHE A 307 -43.00 -17.29 -9.91
C PHE A 307 -42.51 -15.94 -9.36
N ALA A 308 -43.04 -15.54 -8.20
CA ALA A 308 -42.68 -14.29 -7.52
C ALA A 308 -41.22 -14.28 -6.99
N ASN A 309 -40.76 -15.40 -6.45
CA ASN A 309 -39.33 -15.70 -6.31
C ASN A 309 -38.95 -16.60 -7.49
N PRO A 310 -38.01 -16.24 -8.37
CA PRO A 310 -37.61 -17.11 -9.47
C PRO A 310 -36.46 -18.07 -9.12
N PHE A 311 -35.62 -17.78 -8.12
CA PHE A 311 -34.50 -18.65 -7.77
C PHE A 311 -34.95 -19.86 -6.95
N ARG A 312 -34.42 -21.04 -7.26
CA ARG A 312 -34.67 -22.30 -6.55
C ARG A 312 -33.35 -22.96 -6.23
N SER A 313 -33.03 -23.04 -4.94
CA SER A 313 -31.84 -23.75 -4.47
C SER A 313 -31.97 -25.26 -4.72
N GLY A 314 -30.84 -25.96 -4.80
CA GLY A 314 -30.78 -27.42 -4.92
C GLY A 314 -31.59 -28.09 -3.81
N LEU A 315 -31.42 -27.64 -2.56
CA LEU A 315 -32.17 -28.16 -1.42
C LEU A 315 -33.69 -28.01 -1.61
N TRP A 316 -34.14 -26.86 -2.12
CA TRP A 316 -35.56 -26.67 -2.42
C TRP A 316 -36.01 -27.60 -3.56
N LEU A 317 -35.22 -27.72 -4.62
CA LEU A 317 -35.54 -28.55 -5.78
C LEU A 317 -35.68 -30.01 -5.37
N GLN A 318 -34.72 -30.53 -4.59
CA GLN A 318 -34.75 -31.89 -4.07
C GLN A 318 -36.00 -32.18 -3.22
N ALA A 319 -36.50 -31.19 -2.49
CA ALA A 319 -37.71 -31.33 -1.68
C ALA A 319 -39.02 -31.26 -2.49
N ASN A 320 -39.01 -30.68 -3.69
CA ASN A 320 -40.23 -30.30 -4.42
C ASN A 320 -40.37 -30.90 -5.84
N VAL A 321 -39.30 -31.42 -6.43
CA VAL A 321 -39.32 -32.04 -7.77
C VAL A 321 -38.59 -33.39 -7.77
N PRO A 322 -38.86 -34.28 -8.75
CA PRO A 322 -38.11 -35.53 -8.89
C PRO A 322 -36.62 -35.29 -9.07
N PHE A 323 -35.78 -36.19 -8.54
CA PHE A 323 -34.32 -36.05 -8.54
C PHE A 323 -33.73 -35.78 -9.93
N SER A 324 -34.20 -36.48 -10.97
CA SER A 324 -33.74 -36.26 -12.36
C SER A 324 -33.97 -34.83 -12.87
N VAL A 325 -35.00 -34.14 -12.36
CA VAL A 325 -35.30 -32.75 -12.70
C VAL A 325 -34.38 -31.79 -11.95
N VAL A 326 -33.89 -32.18 -10.76
CA VAL A 326 -32.89 -31.41 -10.01
C VAL A 326 -31.57 -31.38 -10.79
N ASP A 327 -31.13 -32.55 -11.23
CA ASP A 327 -29.89 -32.73 -12.01
C ASP A 327 -29.94 -31.88 -13.29
N ASP A 328 -30.98 -32.07 -14.11
CA ASP A 328 -31.20 -31.28 -15.34
C ASP A 328 -31.20 -29.76 -15.06
N SER A 329 -31.70 -29.33 -13.91
CA SER A 329 -31.83 -27.91 -13.56
C SER A 329 -30.48 -27.25 -13.23
N LEU A 330 -29.56 -28.02 -12.63
CA LEU A 330 -28.23 -27.56 -12.23
C LEU A 330 -27.27 -27.50 -13.43
N GLU A 331 -27.58 -28.18 -14.54
CA GLU A 331 -26.80 -28.12 -15.78
C GLU A 331 -27.19 -26.95 -16.70
N THR A 332 -28.32 -26.28 -16.44
CA THR A 332 -28.84 -25.25 -17.34
C THR A 332 -27.96 -23.99 -17.38
N SER A 333 -28.14 -23.15 -18.41
CA SER A 333 -27.56 -21.80 -18.44
C SER A 333 -28.17 -20.83 -17.42
N ARG A 334 -29.18 -21.26 -16.65
CA ARG A 334 -29.83 -20.48 -15.59
C ARG A 334 -29.36 -20.87 -14.19
N ARG A 335 -28.39 -21.77 -14.11
CA ARG A 335 -27.76 -22.18 -12.85
C ARG A 335 -27.01 -21.00 -12.24
N ARG A 336 -27.03 -20.88 -10.92
CA ARG A 336 -26.29 -19.84 -10.20
C ARG A 336 -26.07 -20.25 -8.74
N CYS A 337 -24.94 -19.85 -8.18
CA CYS A 337 -24.65 -19.88 -6.76
C CYS A 337 -24.56 -18.46 -6.20
N TYR A 338 -24.88 -18.33 -4.92
CA TYR A 338 -24.82 -17.08 -4.18
C TYR A 338 -24.18 -17.30 -2.83
N LEU A 339 -23.53 -16.28 -2.30
CA LEU A 339 -23.06 -16.29 -0.92
C LEU A 339 -24.24 -16.15 0.05
N GLY A 340 -24.08 -16.66 1.27
CA GLY A 340 -25.09 -16.48 2.31
C GLY A 340 -25.38 -15.00 2.56
N GLY A 341 -26.65 -14.67 2.78
CA GLY A 341 -27.09 -13.27 2.90
C GLY A 341 -27.60 -12.65 1.59
N ASP A 342 -27.30 -13.24 0.43
CA ASP A 342 -27.68 -12.66 -0.84
C ASP A 342 -29.22 -12.57 -1.02
N PRO A 343 -29.76 -11.41 -1.44
CA PRO A 343 -31.20 -11.26 -1.69
C PRO A 343 -31.79 -12.26 -2.66
N ALA A 344 -31.03 -12.77 -3.64
CA ALA A 344 -31.47 -13.78 -4.59
C ALA A 344 -31.93 -15.08 -3.90
N LEU A 345 -31.32 -15.41 -2.75
CA LEU A 345 -31.70 -16.58 -1.94
C LEU A 345 -33.10 -16.42 -1.29
N ASN A 346 -33.63 -15.20 -1.25
CA ASN A 346 -34.91 -14.88 -0.61
C ASN A 346 -35.85 -14.05 -1.51
N GLY A 347 -35.93 -14.40 -2.79
CA GLY A 347 -36.88 -13.76 -3.71
C GLY A 347 -36.42 -12.47 -4.34
N GLY A 348 -35.11 -12.21 -4.34
CA GLY A 348 -34.49 -11.05 -4.97
C GLY A 348 -34.78 -9.74 -4.25
N THR A 349 -35.37 -9.79 -3.05
CA THR A 349 -35.68 -8.61 -2.23
C THR A 349 -34.82 -8.63 -0.98
N PHE A 350 -34.27 -7.48 -0.61
CA PHE A 350 -33.50 -7.37 0.63
C PHE A 350 -34.38 -7.71 1.84
N SER A 351 -33.84 -8.52 2.75
CA SER A 351 -34.46 -8.85 4.03
C SER A 351 -33.42 -8.75 5.13
N PRO A 352 -33.68 -8.02 6.23
CA PRO A 352 -32.78 -7.95 7.39
C PRO A 352 -32.36 -9.31 7.95
N THR A 353 -33.29 -10.27 7.92
CA THR A 353 -33.08 -11.63 8.40
C THR A 353 -33.49 -12.59 7.31
N ILE A 354 -32.63 -13.56 7.02
CA ILE A 354 -32.93 -14.65 6.10
C ILE A 354 -33.30 -15.85 6.97
N GLY A 355 -34.59 -16.03 7.25
CA GLY A 355 -35.11 -17.12 8.08
C GLY A 355 -35.67 -18.31 7.29
N ALA A 356 -35.70 -18.23 5.95
CA ALA A 356 -36.34 -19.24 5.10
C ALA A 356 -35.42 -20.43 4.74
N VAL A 357 -34.12 -20.34 5.05
CA VAL A 357 -33.17 -21.44 4.88
C VAL A 357 -32.73 -21.97 6.25
N PRO A 358 -32.52 -23.28 6.42
CA PRO A 358 -32.13 -23.90 7.68
C PRO A 358 -30.94 -23.22 8.38
N HIS A 359 -30.01 -22.65 7.61
CA HIS A 359 -28.77 -22.06 8.11
C HIS A 359 -28.68 -20.54 8.02
N GLY A 360 -29.82 -19.87 7.81
CA GLY A 360 -29.84 -18.43 7.57
C GLY A 360 -29.43 -17.59 8.79
N GLY A 361 -29.08 -16.33 8.50
CA GLY A 361 -28.58 -15.34 9.45
C GLY A 361 -29.18 -13.96 9.24
N ALA A 362 -28.47 -12.93 9.71
CA ALA A 362 -28.95 -11.55 9.69
C ALA A 362 -27.88 -10.55 9.26
N TRP A 363 -28.34 -9.52 8.56
CA TRP A 363 -27.57 -8.32 8.27
C TRP A 363 -27.47 -7.46 9.54
N GLN A 364 -26.28 -6.93 9.83
CA GLN A 364 -26.04 -6.08 10.98
C GLN A 364 -26.37 -4.62 10.64
N PRO A 365 -27.20 -3.94 11.46
CA PRO A 365 -27.56 -2.55 11.20
C PRO A 365 -26.35 -1.63 11.38
N TRP A 366 -26.28 -0.58 10.57
CA TRP A 366 -25.30 0.49 10.74
C TRP A 366 -25.51 1.16 12.12
N PRO A 367 -24.48 1.21 13.00
CA PRO A 367 -24.63 1.80 14.34
C PRO A 367 -24.74 3.33 14.37
N GLY A 368 -24.48 4.02 13.26
CA GLY A 368 -24.56 5.48 13.17
C GLY A 368 -25.91 6.01 12.68
N SER A 369 -25.98 7.32 12.46
CA SER A 369 -27.14 7.95 11.82
C SER A 369 -27.19 7.62 10.34
N ILE A 370 -28.39 7.36 9.82
CA ILE A 370 -28.64 7.13 8.39
C ILE A 370 -28.87 8.49 7.73
N ASP A 371 -28.12 8.77 6.66
CA ASP A 371 -28.29 10.00 5.89
C ASP A 371 -29.61 9.96 5.08
N PRO A 372 -30.36 11.07 5.01
CA PRO A 372 -31.58 11.15 4.19
C PRO A 372 -31.37 10.81 2.71
N ALA A 373 -30.23 11.17 2.11
CA ALA A 373 -29.92 10.85 0.71
C ALA A 373 -29.82 9.33 0.50
N VAL A 374 -29.17 8.63 1.42
CA VAL A 374 -29.08 7.16 1.40
C VAL A 374 -30.48 6.53 1.55
N SER A 375 -31.31 7.07 2.45
CA SER A 375 -32.68 6.58 2.63
C SER A 375 -33.57 6.82 1.40
N ALA A 376 -33.34 7.91 0.67
CA ALA A 376 -34.06 8.21 -0.56
C ALA A 376 -33.64 7.28 -1.72
N ALA A 377 -32.34 7.01 -1.87
CA ALA A 377 -31.82 6.13 -2.92
C ALA A 377 -32.07 4.64 -2.64
N ARG A 378 -31.99 4.22 -1.37
CA ARG A 378 -32.00 2.81 -0.94
C ARG A 378 -32.97 2.55 0.23
N PRO A 379 -34.27 2.81 0.09
CA PRO A 379 -35.21 2.75 1.22
C PRO A 379 -35.35 1.36 1.87
N GLN A 380 -35.05 0.28 1.13
CA GLN A 380 -35.22 -1.09 1.61
C GLN A 380 -34.09 -1.56 2.53
N ASP A 381 -32.86 -1.06 2.31
CA ASP A 381 -31.67 -1.54 3.03
C ASP A 381 -30.77 -0.42 3.59
N ALA A 382 -31.18 0.86 3.51
CA ALA A 382 -30.44 2.00 4.05
C ALA A 382 -29.97 1.83 5.51
N ALA A 383 -30.74 1.14 6.35
CA ALA A 383 -30.37 0.87 7.75
C ALA A 383 -29.21 -0.13 7.91
N TYR A 384 -28.83 -0.84 6.85
CA TYR A 384 -27.79 -1.87 6.82
C TYR A 384 -26.60 -1.47 5.94
N LEU A 385 -26.61 -0.26 5.36
CA LEU A 385 -25.51 0.29 4.59
C LEU A 385 -24.57 1.07 5.50
N TRP A 386 -23.35 0.54 5.68
CA TRP A 386 -22.29 1.13 6.48
C TRP A 386 -21.45 2.04 5.57
N PRO A 387 -21.48 3.38 5.73
CA PRO A 387 -20.81 4.26 4.79
C PRO A 387 -19.28 4.23 4.92
N LEU A 388 -18.60 4.20 3.77
CA LEU A 388 -17.14 4.19 3.64
C LEU A 388 -16.56 5.58 3.31
N SER A 389 -17.32 6.64 3.63
CA SER A 389 -16.94 8.03 3.38
C SER A 389 -17.03 8.89 4.62
N ARG A 390 -16.19 9.92 4.70
CA ARG A 390 -16.28 10.93 5.78
C ARG A 390 -17.46 11.87 5.63
N GLN A 391 -18.06 11.96 4.45
CA GLN A 391 -19.24 12.79 4.22
C GLN A 391 -20.46 12.19 4.94
N LEU A 392 -20.62 10.86 4.86
CA LEU A 392 -21.74 10.14 5.48
C LEU A 392 -21.41 9.59 6.88
N ASN A 393 -20.14 9.29 7.15
CA ASN A 393 -19.64 8.90 8.46
C ASN A 393 -18.44 9.80 8.85
N PRO A 394 -18.67 10.97 9.49
CA PRO A 394 -17.61 11.93 9.81
C PRO A 394 -16.44 11.37 10.62
N ASN A 395 -16.67 10.30 11.38
CA ASN A 395 -15.65 9.65 12.18
C ASN A 395 -14.83 8.60 11.40
N PHE A 396 -15.24 8.24 10.17
CA PHE A 396 -14.61 7.19 9.39
C PHE A 396 -13.10 7.41 9.23
N LYS A 397 -12.33 6.37 9.54
CA LYS A 397 -10.88 6.39 9.47
C LYS A 397 -10.32 5.69 8.22
N GLY A 398 -11.15 5.07 7.38
CA GLY A 398 -10.64 4.24 6.29
C GLY A 398 -10.19 2.86 6.76
N VAL A 399 -10.63 2.40 7.93
CA VAL A 399 -10.28 1.08 8.49
C VAL A 399 -11.56 0.34 8.83
N ILE A 400 -11.65 -0.92 8.38
CA ILE A 400 -12.69 -1.87 8.76
C ILE A 400 -11.98 -3.00 9.49
N PHE A 401 -12.45 -3.33 10.69
CA PHE A 401 -11.77 -4.33 11.52
C PHE A 401 -12.74 -5.41 11.97
N VAL A 402 -12.40 -6.68 11.77
CA VAL A 402 -13.18 -7.83 12.22
C VAL A 402 -12.42 -8.58 13.31
N ASP A 403 -13.08 -8.79 14.45
CA ASP A 403 -12.59 -9.72 15.48
C ASP A 403 -13.01 -11.15 15.11
N GLY A 404 -12.10 -11.90 14.50
CA GLY A 404 -12.32 -13.27 14.01
C GLY A 404 -12.03 -13.38 12.52
N LYS A 405 -12.64 -14.40 11.91
CA LYS A 405 -12.52 -14.77 10.50
C LYS A 405 -13.62 -14.12 9.66
N VAL A 406 -13.31 -13.75 8.42
CA VAL A 406 -14.27 -13.02 7.56
C VAL A 406 -14.18 -13.42 6.09
N GLY A 407 -15.34 -13.54 5.43
CA GLY A 407 -15.46 -13.58 3.97
C GLY A 407 -15.66 -12.18 3.39
N ILE A 408 -14.96 -11.82 2.31
CA ILE A 408 -15.12 -10.53 1.62
C ILE A 408 -15.44 -10.71 0.14
N SER A 409 -16.31 -9.84 -0.39
CA SER A 409 -16.59 -9.69 -1.82
C SER A 409 -17.31 -8.38 -2.13
N GLY A 410 -17.45 -8.04 -3.41
CA GLY A 410 -18.23 -6.91 -3.93
C GLY A 410 -17.36 -5.81 -4.56
N VAL A 411 -17.95 -4.63 -4.67
CA VAL A 411 -17.33 -3.46 -5.34
C VAL A 411 -16.99 -2.41 -4.30
N VAL A 412 -15.71 -2.09 -4.17
CA VAL A 412 -15.20 -1.08 -3.24
C VAL A 412 -15.13 0.28 -3.92
N ARG A 413 -15.76 1.26 -3.27
CA ARG A 413 -15.60 2.68 -3.56
C ARG A 413 -14.97 3.39 -2.36
N GLY A 414 -13.84 4.05 -2.59
CA GLY A 414 -13.04 4.76 -1.61
C GLY A 414 -11.74 4.04 -1.20
N ARG A 415 -11.08 4.62 -0.21
CA ARG A 415 -9.76 4.17 0.29
C ARG A 415 -9.93 3.49 1.64
N ILE A 416 -9.69 2.19 1.72
CA ILE A 416 -9.94 1.38 2.91
C ILE A 416 -8.82 0.38 3.21
N THR A 417 -8.65 0.05 4.49
CA THR A 417 -7.91 -1.13 4.96
C THR A 417 -8.88 -2.05 5.70
N ILE A 418 -9.03 -3.26 5.20
CA ILE A 418 -9.78 -4.34 5.83
C ILE A 418 -8.79 -5.15 6.65
N ALA A 419 -9.07 -5.33 7.93
CA ALA A 419 -8.23 -6.11 8.82
C ALA A 419 -9.03 -7.12 9.63
N ALA A 420 -8.43 -8.28 9.88
CA ALA A 420 -9.01 -9.34 10.69
C ALA A 420 -7.96 -9.92 11.64
N THR A 421 -8.41 -10.42 12.80
CA THR A 421 -7.50 -11.09 13.75
C THR A 421 -7.11 -12.50 13.32
N ASP A 422 -7.85 -13.05 12.36
CA ASP A 422 -7.79 -14.41 11.83
C ASP A 422 -7.89 -14.30 10.29
N ASP A 423 -8.17 -15.40 9.59
CA ASP A 423 -8.22 -15.45 8.13
C ASP A 423 -9.15 -14.41 7.50
N ILE A 424 -8.71 -13.87 6.36
CA ILE A 424 -9.56 -13.17 5.41
C ILE A 424 -9.75 -14.06 4.18
N ASN A 425 -10.98 -14.54 4.00
CA ASN A 425 -11.37 -15.34 2.86
C ASN A 425 -11.93 -14.44 1.75
N ILE A 426 -11.36 -14.53 0.56
CA ILE A 426 -11.94 -13.97 -0.66
C ILE A 426 -12.95 -15.01 -1.15
N VAL A 427 -14.23 -14.73 -0.92
CA VAL A 427 -15.32 -15.68 -1.16
C VAL A 427 -15.96 -15.49 -2.53
N ASP A 428 -15.66 -14.37 -3.19
CA ASP A 428 -16.10 -13.97 -4.52
C ASP A 428 -15.28 -12.72 -4.90
N ASP A 429 -15.49 -12.17 -6.10
CA ASP A 429 -14.82 -11.00 -6.65
C ASP A 429 -14.76 -9.83 -5.66
N LEU A 430 -13.60 -9.17 -5.60
CA LEU A 430 -13.41 -7.91 -4.89
C LEU A 430 -12.78 -6.89 -5.84
N THR A 431 -13.60 -6.00 -6.39
CA THR A 431 -13.18 -5.03 -7.41
C THR A 431 -13.28 -3.60 -6.91
N TYR A 432 -12.67 -2.67 -7.65
CA TYR A 432 -12.82 -1.24 -7.41
C TYR A 432 -13.95 -0.69 -8.28
N ALA A 433 -14.66 0.32 -7.78
CA ALA A 433 -15.66 1.05 -8.56
C ALA A 433 -15.02 1.80 -9.74
N THR A 434 -13.83 2.37 -9.54
CA THR A 434 -13.01 2.96 -10.60
C THR A 434 -11.95 1.97 -11.05
N ASP A 435 -11.84 1.77 -12.36
CA ASP A 435 -10.81 0.91 -12.94
C ASP A 435 -9.40 1.37 -12.51
N PRO A 436 -8.60 0.52 -11.81
CA PRO A 436 -7.25 0.86 -11.39
C PRO A 436 -6.31 1.13 -12.57
N GLY A 437 -6.60 0.62 -13.77
CA GLY A 437 -5.85 0.90 -15.00
C GLY A 437 -5.87 2.38 -15.42
N LEU A 438 -6.82 3.17 -14.93
CA LEU A 438 -6.89 4.61 -15.16
C LEU A 438 -5.90 5.42 -14.29
N GLY A 439 -5.39 4.83 -13.20
CA GLY A 439 -4.41 5.47 -12.32
C GLY A 439 -4.93 6.71 -11.58
N THR A 440 -6.23 6.80 -11.32
CA THR A 440 -6.86 7.93 -10.59
C THR A 440 -6.61 7.89 -9.09
N CYS A 441 -6.26 6.72 -8.54
CA CYS A 441 -6.03 6.47 -7.11
C CYS A 441 -7.24 6.79 -6.20
N ASN A 442 -8.45 6.89 -6.77
CA ASN A 442 -9.68 7.15 -6.03
C ASN A 442 -10.03 5.99 -5.09
N ASP A 443 -9.82 4.76 -5.57
CA ASP A 443 -10.14 3.52 -4.89
C ASP A 443 -8.83 2.76 -4.59
N ILE A 444 -8.63 2.38 -3.33
CA ILE A 444 -7.49 1.56 -2.92
C ILE A 444 -7.88 0.70 -1.73
N VAL A 445 -7.59 -0.60 -1.79
CA VAL A 445 -7.87 -1.54 -0.72
C VAL A 445 -6.58 -2.14 -0.19
N GLY A 446 -6.42 -2.09 1.13
CA GLY A 446 -5.47 -2.91 1.88
C GLY A 446 -6.20 -4.06 2.55
N ILE A 447 -5.68 -5.27 2.45
CA ILE A 447 -6.23 -6.47 3.09
C ILE A 447 -5.18 -7.00 4.05
N PHE A 448 -5.39 -6.89 5.36
CA PHE A 448 -4.42 -7.28 6.39
C PHE A 448 -5.00 -8.36 7.31
N SER A 449 -4.61 -9.61 7.06
CA SER A 449 -4.99 -10.76 7.89
C SER A 449 -3.97 -11.00 9.00
N GLY A 450 -4.46 -11.36 10.19
CA GLY A 450 -3.64 -11.85 11.29
C GLY A 450 -3.11 -13.28 11.09
N ASP A 451 -3.64 -14.00 10.10
CA ASP A 451 -3.24 -15.35 9.73
C ASP A 451 -3.19 -15.46 8.18
N ASP A 452 -4.08 -16.25 7.54
CA ASP A 452 -4.10 -16.43 6.09
C ASP A 452 -4.93 -15.37 5.35
N ILE A 453 -4.59 -15.13 4.09
CA ILE A 453 -5.53 -14.60 3.09
C ILE A 453 -5.75 -15.68 2.05
N ARG A 454 -7.00 -16.09 1.85
CA ARG A 454 -7.31 -17.28 1.06
C ARG A 454 -8.42 -17.03 0.06
N VAL A 455 -8.21 -17.39 -1.20
CA VAL A 455 -9.31 -17.53 -2.17
C VAL A 455 -10.01 -18.86 -1.87
N SER A 456 -11.30 -18.80 -1.59
CA SER A 456 -12.08 -19.92 -1.03
C SER A 456 -12.39 -20.99 -2.06
N ASP A 457 -12.40 -22.26 -1.67
CA ASP A 457 -12.84 -23.40 -2.50
C ASP A 457 -14.36 -23.59 -2.39
N ASN A 458 -15.13 -22.60 -2.86
CA ASN A 458 -16.58 -22.62 -2.78
C ASN A 458 -17.24 -22.85 -4.15
N ALA A 459 -18.56 -22.85 -4.22
CA ALA A 459 -19.25 -23.11 -5.49
C ALA A 459 -19.29 -21.92 -6.46
N ILE A 460 -18.64 -20.80 -6.09
CA ILE A 460 -18.60 -19.56 -6.87
C ILE A 460 -17.22 -19.50 -7.54
N ASN A 461 -16.16 -19.56 -6.74
CA ASN A 461 -14.75 -19.51 -7.13
C ASN A 461 -14.21 -20.80 -7.81
N GLN A 462 -15.03 -21.79 -8.14
CA GLN A 462 -14.53 -22.91 -8.93
C GLN A 462 -15.64 -23.56 -9.72
N PRO A 463 -15.29 -24.11 -10.89
CA PRO A 463 -16.21 -24.96 -11.62
C PRO A 463 -16.38 -26.28 -10.86
N LEU A 464 -17.63 -26.70 -10.70
CA LEU A 464 -18.03 -27.90 -9.97
C LEU A 464 -18.77 -28.88 -10.87
N GLU A 465 -18.70 -30.16 -10.53
CA GLU A 465 -19.54 -31.18 -11.15
C GLU A 465 -20.96 -31.09 -10.56
N PRO A 466 -22.01 -30.98 -11.40
CA PRO A 466 -23.41 -30.97 -10.95
C PRO A 466 -23.81 -32.27 -10.24
N VAL A 467 -23.48 -33.44 -10.81
CA VAL A 467 -23.93 -34.76 -10.32
C VAL A 467 -22.84 -35.86 -10.46
N GLN A 468 -22.05 -36.10 -9.41
CA GLN A 468 -21.01 -37.16 -9.38
C GLN A 468 -19.91 -37.06 -10.48
N SER A 469 -18.87 -37.89 -10.32
CA SER A 469 -17.53 -37.77 -10.93
C SER A 469 -17.40 -38.02 -12.44
N SER A 470 -18.46 -37.85 -13.23
CA SER A 470 -18.45 -38.02 -14.69
C SER A 470 -19.04 -36.85 -15.48
N ASP A 471 -19.62 -35.87 -14.79
CA ASP A 471 -20.24 -34.72 -15.43
C ASP A 471 -19.21 -33.63 -15.77
N PRO A 472 -19.49 -32.79 -16.79
CA PRO A 472 -18.65 -31.63 -17.05
C PRO A 472 -18.63 -30.73 -15.81
N HIS A 473 -17.44 -30.22 -15.47
CA HIS A 473 -17.33 -29.17 -14.48
C HIS A 473 -17.96 -27.89 -15.06
N LEU A 474 -18.85 -27.27 -14.31
CA LEU A 474 -19.60 -26.09 -14.70
C LEU A 474 -19.35 -24.93 -13.72
N THR A 475 -19.20 -23.73 -14.26
CA THR A 475 -19.19 -22.47 -13.49
C THR A 475 -20.61 -22.14 -13.02
N TYR A 476 -20.75 -21.71 -11.77
CA TYR A 476 -22.02 -21.26 -11.18
C TYR A 476 -22.01 -19.78 -10.78
N ASP A 477 -20.93 -19.09 -11.11
CA ASP A 477 -20.79 -17.66 -10.91
C ASP A 477 -21.20 -16.84 -12.18
N ASP A 478 -21.24 -15.50 -12.12
CA ASP A 478 -21.44 -14.65 -13.31
C ASP A 478 -20.16 -14.49 -14.09
N THR A 479 -19.05 -14.38 -13.39
CA THR A 479 -17.72 -14.34 -13.98
C THR A 479 -17.12 -15.74 -13.93
N LYS A 480 -16.16 -15.96 -14.82
CA LYS A 480 -15.45 -17.23 -14.99
C LYS A 480 -14.04 -17.14 -14.39
N ASP A 481 -13.67 -15.97 -13.92
CA ASP A 481 -12.32 -15.58 -13.51
C ASP A 481 -12.50 -14.68 -12.29
N GLU A 482 -11.50 -14.66 -11.42
CA GLU A 482 -11.61 -14.05 -10.11
C GLU A 482 -10.76 -12.79 -10.06
N PHE A 483 -11.39 -11.72 -9.61
CA PHE A 483 -10.84 -10.39 -9.61
C PHE A 483 -10.59 -9.93 -8.18
N ILE A 484 -9.33 -9.63 -7.87
CA ILE A 484 -8.89 -9.09 -6.59
C ILE A 484 -8.17 -7.77 -6.85
N HIS A 485 -8.83 -6.67 -6.52
CA HIS A 485 -8.20 -5.36 -6.50
C HIS A 485 -7.81 -5.02 -5.06
N GLY A 486 -6.50 -4.86 -4.83
CA GLY A 486 -5.98 -4.54 -3.51
C GLY A 486 -4.58 -5.06 -3.24
N VAL A 487 -4.00 -4.53 -2.17
CA VAL A 487 -2.74 -5.01 -1.61
C VAL A 487 -3.07 -5.99 -0.48
N VAL A 488 -2.68 -7.25 -0.65
CA VAL A 488 -2.83 -8.29 0.37
C VAL A 488 -1.59 -8.34 1.28
N LEU A 489 -1.81 -8.46 2.57
CA LEU A 489 -0.81 -8.65 3.61
C LEU A 489 -1.28 -9.75 4.56
N ALA A 490 -0.75 -10.96 4.38
CA ALA A 490 -1.00 -12.11 5.26
C ALA A 490 0.17 -12.29 6.23
N LEU A 491 -0.12 -12.45 7.53
CA LEU A 491 0.92 -12.79 8.51
C LEU A 491 1.36 -14.25 8.43
N ASP A 492 0.59 -15.12 7.76
CA ASP A 492 1.07 -16.43 7.32
C ASP A 492 1.13 -16.55 5.80
N ILE A 493 0.06 -16.98 5.12
CA ILE A 493 0.11 -17.29 3.68
C ILE A 493 -0.97 -16.56 2.86
N PHE A 494 -0.63 -16.17 1.62
CA PHE A 494 -1.63 -15.90 0.59
C PHE A 494 -1.73 -17.09 -0.36
N THR A 495 -2.90 -17.72 -0.46
CA THR A 495 -3.08 -18.96 -1.24
C THR A 495 -4.49 -19.12 -1.77
N VAL A 496 -4.69 -20.12 -2.63
CA VAL A 496 -6.01 -20.59 -3.07
C VAL A 496 -6.26 -21.93 -2.40
N GLU A 497 -7.43 -22.08 -1.80
CA GLU A 497 -7.85 -23.34 -1.23
C GLU A 497 -7.95 -24.44 -2.30
N ASP A 498 -7.47 -25.64 -1.96
CA ASP A 498 -7.57 -26.81 -2.85
C ASP A 498 -7.00 -26.61 -4.27
N TYR A 499 -6.03 -25.69 -4.42
CA TYR A 499 -5.37 -25.35 -5.69
C TYR A 499 -4.74 -26.56 -6.44
N ALA A 500 -4.43 -27.63 -5.72
CA ALA A 500 -3.82 -28.84 -6.27
C ALA A 500 -4.85 -29.92 -6.67
N SER A 501 -6.14 -29.61 -6.55
CA SER A 501 -7.25 -30.53 -6.82
C SER A 501 -8.22 -29.96 -7.86
N GLY A 502 -9.18 -30.79 -8.29
CA GLY A 502 -10.15 -30.46 -9.33
C GLY A 502 -9.62 -30.68 -10.75
N SER A 503 -10.40 -30.23 -11.73
CA SER A 503 -10.04 -30.32 -13.14
C SER A 503 -8.82 -29.45 -13.48
N GLY A 504 -8.03 -29.88 -14.47
CA GLY A 504 -6.95 -29.09 -15.07
C GLY A 504 -7.35 -28.40 -16.39
N SER A 505 -8.61 -28.55 -16.81
CA SER A 505 -9.09 -28.07 -18.11
C SER A 505 -10.58 -27.70 -18.13
N ALA A 506 -11.21 -27.53 -16.95
CA ALA A 506 -12.62 -27.19 -16.87
C ALA A 506 -12.88 -25.77 -17.36
N GLU A 507 -11.93 -24.88 -17.12
CA GLU A 507 -12.17 -23.47 -17.23
C GLU A 507 -10.91 -22.74 -17.72
N PRO A 508 -10.83 -22.41 -19.02
CA PRO A 508 -9.62 -21.85 -19.60
C PRO A 508 -9.35 -20.43 -19.08
N CYS A 509 -8.08 -20.09 -18.87
CA CYS A 509 -7.66 -18.71 -18.66
C CYS A 509 -7.27 -18.12 -20.02
N GLU A 510 -8.07 -17.19 -20.53
CA GLU A 510 -7.94 -16.65 -21.89
C GLU A 510 -7.90 -17.78 -22.93
N ALA A 511 -6.87 -17.87 -23.77
CA ALA A 511 -6.69 -18.95 -24.74
C ALA A 511 -6.02 -20.21 -24.14
N THR A 512 -5.66 -20.21 -22.86
CA THR A 512 -4.91 -21.29 -22.20
C THR A 512 -5.87 -22.22 -21.45
N SER A 513 -5.89 -23.50 -21.81
CA SER A 513 -6.65 -24.52 -21.07
C SER A 513 -6.17 -24.59 -19.62
N TRP A 514 -7.10 -24.45 -18.66
CA TRP A 514 -6.78 -24.41 -17.23
C TRP A 514 -7.95 -24.94 -16.37
N GLY A 515 -7.72 -25.09 -15.08
CA GLY A 515 -8.65 -25.70 -14.13
C GLY A 515 -9.74 -24.78 -13.61
N ARG A 516 -9.37 -23.57 -13.19
CA ARG A 516 -10.28 -22.57 -12.59
C ARG A 516 -10.20 -21.20 -13.26
N GLY A 517 -9.76 -21.10 -14.52
CA GLY A 517 -9.60 -19.79 -15.15
C GLY A 517 -8.41 -18.97 -14.60
N CYS A 518 -8.54 -17.65 -14.71
CA CYS A 518 -7.52 -16.67 -14.35
C CYS A 518 -7.78 -16.10 -12.94
N LEU A 519 -6.71 -15.95 -12.15
CA LEU A 519 -6.73 -15.12 -10.95
C LEU A 519 -6.13 -13.76 -11.27
N TYR A 520 -6.99 -12.77 -11.50
CA TYR A 520 -6.61 -11.38 -11.71
C TYR A 520 -6.40 -10.69 -10.37
N LEU A 521 -5.14 -10.39 -10.02
CA LEU A 521 -4.81 -9.60 -8.83
C LEU A 521 -4.15 -8.29 -9.26
N THR A 522 -4.84 -7.17 -9.08
CA THR A 522 -4.31 -5.84 -9.34
C THR A 522 -3.99 -5.16 -8.02
N GLY A 523 -2.70 -5.04 -7.70
CA GLY A 523 -2.24 -4.51 -6.42
C GLY A 523 -0.87 -5.05 -6.04
N GLY A 524 -0.79 -5.71 -4.88
CA GLY A 524 0.46 -6.26 -4.37
C GLY A 524 0.25 -7.43 -3.42
N ILE A 525 1.21 -8.36 -3.38
CA ILE A 525 1.16 -9.53 -2.51
C ILE A 525 2.27 -9.43 -1.47
N ILE A 526 1.89 -9.32 -0.20
CA ILE A 526 2.77 -9.39 0.96
C ILE A 526 2.32 -10.59 1.79
N GLN A 527 3.24 -11.50 2.07
CA GLN A 527 2.95 -12.72 2.85
C GLN A 527 4.18 -13.12 3.66
N ASN A 528 3.98 -13.84 4.76
CA ASN A 528 5.11 -14.41 5.47
C ASN A 528 5.68 -15.58 4.68
N THR A 529 4.88 -16.61 4.43
CA THR A 529 5.24 -17.75 3.60
C THR A 529 4.58 -17.66 2.24
N ARG A 530 5.35 -17.87 1.16
CA ARG A 530 4.77 -17.92 -0.19
C ARG A 530 3.77 -19.07 -0.34
N GLY A 531 2.53 -18.74 -0.73
CA GLY A 531 1.52 -19.72 -1.11
C GLY A 531 1.39 -19.98 -2.61
N ALA A 532 0.83 -21.14 -2.92
CA ALA A 532 0.47 -21.53 -4.27
C ALA A 532 -0.98 -21.14 -4.57
N VAL A 533 -1.25 -20.84 -5.84
CA VAL A 533 -2.60 -20.55 -6.35
C VAL A 533 -3.04 -21.53 -7.44
N GLY A 534 -2.13 -22.38 -7.89
CA GLY A 534 -2.33 -23.38 -8.93
C GLY A 534 -1.06 -24.21 -9.13
N THR A 535 -1.15 -25.25 -9.95
CA THR A 535 -0.03 -26.16 -10.25
C THR A 535 0.40 -26.04 -11.71
N SER A 536 1.61 -26.48 -12.03
CA SER A 536 2.08 -26.56 -13.42
C SER A 536 1.30 -27.59 -14.27
N ALA A 537 0.46 -28.43 -13.64
CA ALA A 537 -0.37 -29.41 -14.32
C ALA A 537 -1.74 -28.84 -14.76
N GLY A 538 -2.05 -27.58 -14.42
CA GLY A 538 -3.29 -26.91 -14.83
C GLY A 538 -4.37 -26.82 -13.76
N THR A 539 -4.17 -27.37 -12.56
CA THR A 539 -5.15 -27.24 -11.46
C THR A 539 -5.02 -25.90 -10.74
N GLY A 540 -6.09 -25.44 -10.08
CA GLY A 540 -6.16 -24.12 -9.45
C GLY A 540 -6.29 -23.00 -10.48
N TYR A 541 -5.81 -21.81 -10.17
CA TYR A 541 -5.84 -20.64 -11.07
C TYR A 541 -4.55 -20.40 -11.81
N LEU A 542 -4.67 -19.84 -13.02
CA LEU A 542 -3.54 -19.28 -13.74
C LEU A 542 -3.36 -17.82 -13.32
N LYS A 543 -2.14 -17.44 -12.95
CA LYS A 543 -1.85 -16.12 -12.40
C LYS A 543 -1.97 -15.02 -13.47
N ARG A 544 -2.66 -13.94 -13.12
CA ARG A 544 -2.70 -12.67 -13.88
C ARG A 544 -2.51 -11.51 -12.91
N TYR A 545 -1.27 -11.30 -12.49
CA TYR A 545 -0.95 -10.25 -11.53
C TYR A 545 -0.56 -8.95 -12.23
N SER A 546 -1.17 -7.86 -11.80
CA SER A 546 -0.83 -6.50 -12.18
C SER A 546 -0.46 -5.69 -10.94
N TYR A 547 0.44 -4.73 -11.10
CA TYR A 547 0.83 -3.85 -10.01
C TYR A 547 -0.02 -2.60 -10.05
N ASP A 548 -0.61 -2.23 -8.91
CA ASP A 548 -1.27 -0.94 -8.73
C ASP A 548 -0.24 0.11 -8.24
N PRO A 549 0.22 1.03 -9.10
CA PRO A 549 1.21 2.04 -8.71
C PRO A 549 0.70 3.02 -7.65
N CYS A 550 -0.62 3.19 -7.52
CA CYS A 550 -1.21 4.04 -6.50
C CYS A 550 -0.84 3.56 -5.09
N ALA A 551 -0.62 2.25 -4.89
CA ALA A 551 -0.26 1.71 -3.58
C ALA A 551 1.07 2.23 -3.02
N ALA A 552 1.99 2.72 -3.88
CA ALA A 552 3.25 3.33 -3.45
C ALA A 552 3.12 4.80 -3.05
N SER A 553 2.33 5.60 -3.79
CA SER A 553 2.15 7.03 -3.54
C SER A 553 1.00 7.33 -2.58
N GLU A 554 -0.03 6.50 -2.63
CA GLU A 554 -1.31 6.63 -1.94
C GLU A 554 -1.69 5.28 -1.28
N PRO A 555 -0.88 4.81 -0.31
CA PRO A 555 -1.12 3.51 0.31
C PRO A 555 -2.51 3.44 0.97
N PRO A 556 -3.05 2.23 1.17
CA PRO A 556 -4.26 2.05 1.95
C PRO A 556 -4.16 2.70 3.34
N PRO A 557 -5.26 3.23 3.90
CA PRO A 557 -5.19 3.97 5.14
C PRO A 557 -4.64 3.13 6.30
N TYR A 558 -3.64 3.67 7.03
CA TYR A 558 -3.01 2.97 8.17
C TYR A 558 -2.35 1.62 7.82
N PHE A 559 -2.08 1.35 6.54
CA PHE A 559 -1.42 0.10 6.14
C PHE A 559 0.00 0.01 6.75
N PRO A 560 0.46 -1.19 7.17
CA PRO A 560 1.75 -1.32 7.84
C PRO A 560 2.94 -0.76 7.04
N THR A 561 3.92 -0.22 7.75
CA THR A 561 5.17 0.27 7.15
C THR A 561 6.30 -0.72 7.38
N THR A 562 7.28 -0.70 6.48
CA THR A 562 8.55 -1.46 6.61
C THR A 562 9.43 -0.95 7.76
N GLY A 563 9.14 0.26 8.25
CA GLY A 563 9.98 1.00 9.18
C GLY A 563 11.24 1.61 8.57
N HIS A 564 11.44 1.50 7.25
CA HIS A 564 12.56 2.12 6.55
C HIS A 564 12.16 3.52 6.06
N PHE A 565 12.95 4.52 6.44
CA PHE A 565 12.76 5.91 6.05
C PHE A 565 13.51 6.26 4.75
N VAL A 566 12.76 6.83 3.82
CA VAL A 566 13.28 7.41 2.57
C VAL A 566 13.23 8.92 2.61
N ARG A 567 14.06 9.55 1.77
CA ARG A 567 14.05 11.02 1.59
C ARG A 567 12.72 11.44 0.98
N SER A 568 12.16 12.53 1.49
CA SER A 568 11.02 13.23 0.90
C SER A 568 11.47 14.63 0.45
N GLN A 569 11.11 15.67 1.19
CA GLN A 569 11.37 17.07 0.85
C GLN A 569 12.58 17.62 1.61
N TYR A 570 13.23 18.62 1.03
CA TYR A 570 14.40 19.29 1.60
C TYR A 570 14.13 20.78 1.76
N TYR A 571 14.59 21.34 2.88
CA TYR A 571 14.37 22.72 3.24
C TYR A 571 15.60 23.36 3.89
N GLU A 572 15.78 24.63 3.61
CA GLU A 572 16.72 25.50 4.32
C GLU A 572 15.98 26.31 5.37
N ILE A 573 16.56 26.41 6.57
CA ILE A 573 15.95 27.12 7.69
C ILE A 573 16.83 28.32 8.04
N ASP A 574 16.19 29.49 8.19
CA ASP A 574 16.86 30.68 8.70
C ASP A 574 17.29 30.49 10.18
N PRO A 575 18.59 30.55 10.48
CA PRO A 575 19.10 30.36 11.83
C PRO A 575 18.75 31.48 12.82
N ALA A 576 18.33 32.67 12.35
CA ALA A 576 18.15 33.84 13.22
C ALA A 576 17.08 33.66 14.32
N THR A 577 16.04 32.87 14.04
CA THR A 577 14.89 32.69 14.94
C THR A 577 14.63 31.22 15.30
N PHE A 578 15.55 30.32 14.94
CA PHE A 578 15.33 28.89 15.10
C PHE A 578 15.35 28.44 16.56
N ASN A 579 14.26 27.81 16.99
CA ASN A 579 14.18 27.01 18.21
C ASN A 579 13.54 25.67 17.88
N VAL A 580 14.23 24.58 18.24
CA VAL A 580 13.82 23.22 17.86
C VAL A 580 12.45 22.83 18.44
N GLY A 581 12.15 23.23 19.68
CA GLY A 581 10.90 22.88 20.35
C GLY A 581 9.69 23.55 19.72
N SER A 582 9.78 24.86 19.46
CA SER A 582 8.71 25.59 18.75
C SER A 582 8.57 25.11 17.31
N TYR A 583 9.67 24.73 16.66
CA TYR A 583 9.64 24.22 15.29
C TYR A 583 8.92 22.88 15.19
N TYR A 584 9.26 21.89 16.05
CA TYR A 584 8.55 20.61 16.07
C TYR A 584 7.06 20.78 16.41
N SER A 585 6.73 21.66 17.37
CA SER A 585 5.33 21.97 17.73
C SER A 585 4.55 22.57 16.56
N MET A 586 5.20 23.30 15.66
CA MET A 586 4.56 23.88 14.47
C MET A 586 4.30 22.83 13.38
N ILE A 587 5.21 21.87 13.20
CA ILE A 587 5.13 20.86 12.13
C ILE A 587 4.42 19.57 12.56
N THR A 588 4.04 19.43 13.83
CA THR A 588 3.17 18.36 14.34
C THR A 588 1.86 18.97 14.84
N PRO A 589 0.84 19.10 13.97
CA PRO A 589 -0.48 19.51 14.42
C PRO A 589 -1.01 18.50 15.47
N PRO A 590 -1.76 18.98 16.48
CA PRO A 590 -2.32 18.13 17.54
C PRO A 590 -3.32 17.09 17.04
#